data_AF-A0A383CWD6-F1
#
_entry.id   AF-A0A383CWD6-F1
#
_cell.length_a   1.000
_cell.length_b   1.000
_cell.length_c   1.000
_cell.angle_alpha   90.00
_cell.angle_beta   90.00
_cell.angle_gamma   90.00
#
_symmetry.space_group_name_H-M   'P 1'
#
loop_
_entity.id
_entity.type
_entity.pdbx_description
1 polymer ?
#
loop_
_entity_poly.entity_id
_entity_poly.type
_entity_poly.pdbx_seq_one_letter_code
_entity_poly.pdbx_strand_id
1 'polypeptide(L)'
;MLTTPILLAAMGGLFNRLGGIVNIGLEGKMLLGAIVALLVSANTNSWLLGILAAAFASSLAGLLFSILITRLNANMIIVGFGLNIFIAGLVGFYLKWFHGSSGTLKLEYTVLLPKISIPFINDPHKDHIESNKI
;
A
#
# COMPACT_ATOMS: atom_id res chain seq x y z
N MET A 1 14.25 1.13 -5.90
CA MET A 1 13.01 1.95 -5.76
C MET A 1 12.17 1.58 -4.52
N LEU A 2 12.78 1.13 -3.41
CA LEU A 2 12.02 0.85 -2.17
C LEU A 2 11.89 2.08 -1.26
N THR A 3 12.84 3.02 -1.37
CA THR A 3 12.90 4.23 -0.55
C THR A 3 11.71 5.16 -0.76
N THR A 4 11.23 5.31 -1.99
CA THR A 4 10.14 6.25 -2.31
C THR A 4 8.85 5.97 -1.55
N PRO A 5 8.26 4.75 -1.57
CA PRO A 5 7.05 4.47 -0.81
C PRO A 5 7.26 4.53 0.71
N ILE A 6 8.42 4.07 1.21
CA ILE A 6 8.73 4.11 2.65
C ILE A 6 8.90 5.56 3.14
N LEU A 7 9.54 6.43 2.35
CA LEU A 7 9.69 7.84 2.68
C LEU A 7 8.32 8.52 2.75
N LEU A 8 7.45 8.28 1.77
CA LEU A 8 6.09 8.81 1.77
C LEU A 8 5.29 8.32 2.99
N ALA A 9 5.43 7.03 3.33
CA ALA A 9 4.81 6.45 4.51
C ALA A 9 5.37 7.05 5.82
N ALA A 10 6.68 7.29 5.89
CA ALA A 10 7.34 7.92 7.03
C ALA A 10 6.87 9.36 7.24
N MET A 11 6.65 10.12 6.17
CA MET A 11 6.04 11.45 6.24
C MET A 11 4.62 11.36 6.82
N GLY A 12 3.81 10.38 6.41
CA GLY A 12 2.52 10.09 7.04
C GLY A 12 2.63 9.76 8.53
N GLY A 13 3.61 8.94 8.90
CA GLY A 13 3.90 8.58 10.29
C GLY A 13 4.36 9.77 11.16
N LEU A 14 5.04 10.76 10.57
CA LEU A 14 5.45 11.98 11.26
C LEU A 14 4.24 12.76 11.77
N PHE A 15 3.17 12.87 10.99
CA PHE A 15 1.92 13.52 11.45
C PHE A 15 1.33 12.83 12.68
N ASN A 16 1.34 11.50 12.73
CA ASN A 16 0.89 10.78 13.93
C ASN A 16 1.79 11.07 15.13
N ARG A 17 3.11 11.12 14.92
CA ARG A 17 4.09 11.43 15.98
C ARG A 17 3.87 12.83 16.56
N LEU A 18 3.54 13.81 15.72
CA LEU A 18 3.18 15.16 16.16
C LEU A 18 1.94 15.18 17.06
N GLY A 19 0.98 14.28 16.81
CA GLY A 19 -0.20 14.06 17.65
C GLY A 19 0.05 13.18 18.89
N GLY A 20 1.31 12.86 19.21
CA GLY A 20 1.66 12.01 20.36
C GLY A 20 1.38 10.52 20.18
N ILE A 21 1.06 10.07 18.96
CA ILE A 21 0.66 8.70 18.66
C ILE A 21 1.70 8.04 17.74
N VAL A 22 2.23 6.89 18.14
CA VAL A 22 3.13 6.12 17.28
C VAL A 22 2.32 5.11 16.46
N ASN A 23 2.30 5.28 15.13
CA ASN A 23 1.52 4.42 14.22
C ASN A 23 2.32 3.17 13.81
N ILE A 24 2.39 2.19 14.72
CA ILE A 24 3.06 0.91 14.45
C ILE A 24 2.31 0.07 13.39
N GLY A 25 1.00 0.32 13.24
CA GLY A 25 0.14 -0.35 12.25
C GLY A 25 0.28 0.15 10.81
N LEU A 26 1.33 0.90 10.47
CA LEU A 26 1.50 1.53 9.15
C LEU A 26 1.73 0.51 8.05
N GLU A 27 2.53 -0.53 8.32
CA GLU A 27 2.86 -1.58 7.34
C GLU A 27 1.61 -2.31 6.85
N GLY A 28 0.72 -2.68 7.78
CA GLY A 28 -0.57 -3.29 7.45
C GLY A 28 -1.42 -2.35 6.61
N LYS A 29 -1.50 -1.06 6.95
CA LYS A 29 -2.27 -0.08 6.16
C LYS A 29 -1.71 0.10 4.75
N MET A 30 -0.39 0.04 4.58
CA MET A 30 0.25 0.05 3.26
C MET A 30 -0.11 -1.21 2.46
N LEU A 31 -0.05 -2.39 3.09
CA LEU A 31 -0.43 -3.66 2.46
C LEU A 31 -1.90 -3.67 2.04
N LEU A 32 -2.80 -3.20 2.91
CA LEU A 32 -4.23 -3.05 2.63
C LEU A 32 -4.47 -2.11 1.44
N GLY A 33 -3.80 -0.96 1.42
CA GLY A 33 -3.91 -0.01 0.31
C GLY A 33 -3.43 -0.61 -1.01
N ALA A 34 -2.31 -1.34 -0.99
CA ALA A 34 -1.75 -1.97 -2.18
C ALA A 34 -2.70 -3.02 -2.78
N ILE A 35 -3.28 -3.91 -1.97
CA ILE A 35 -4.20 -4.93 -2.47
C ILE A 35 -5.51 -4.32 -2.98
N VAL A 36 -6.07 -3.33 -2.28
CA VAL A 36 -7.32 -2.67 -2.68
C VAL A 36 -7.11 -1.89 -3.99
N ALA A 37 -6.00 -1.15 -4.12
CA ALA A 37 -5.66 -0.46 -5.37
C ALA A 37 -5.58 -1.44 -6.54
N LEU A 38 -4.89 -2.57 -6.34
CA LEU A 38 -4.72 -3.60 -7.35
C LEU A 38 -6.07 -4.19 -7.79
N LEU A 39 -6.92 -4.59 -6.84
CA LEU A 39 -8.22 -5.19 -7.14
C LEU A 39 -9.16 -4.21 -7.84
N VAL A 40 -9.25 -2.97 -7.36
CA VAL A 40 -10.14 -1.96 -7.95
C VAL A 40 -9.64 -1.53 -9.32
N SER A 41 -8.33 -1.36 -9.48
CA SER A 41 -7.74 -1.03 -10.78
C SER A 41 -7.94 -2.15 -11.80
N ALA A 42 -7.87 -3.41 -11.40
CA ALA A 42 -8.08 -4.55 -12.29
C ALA A 42 -9.54 -4.70 -12.74
N ASN A 43 -10.50 -4.42 -11.86
CA ASN A 43 -11.92 -4.50 -12.21
C ASN A 43 -12.41 -3.28 -12.99
N THR A 44 -11.88 -2.09 -12.71
CA THR A 44 -12.41 -0.83 -13.26
C THR A 44 -11.59 -0.31 -14.44
N ASN A 45 -10.44 -0.91 -14.74
CA ASN A 45 -9.48 -0.44 -15.73
C ASN A 45 -9.08 1.05 -15.54
N SER A 46 -9.08 1.53 -14.30
CA SER A 46 -8.78 2.93 -13.97
C SER A 46 -7.84 3.01 -12.77
N TRP A 47 -6.64 3.54 -13.02
CA TRP A 47 -5.61 3.75 -11.98
C TRP A 47 -6.08 4.74 -10.91
N LEU A 48 -6.84 5.77 -11.30
CA LEU A 48 -7.29 6.83 -10.39
C LEU A 48 -8.29 6.29 -9.35
N LEU A 49 -9.24 5.46 -9.80
CA LEU A 49 -10.20 4.81 -8.91
C LEU A 49 -9.51 3.82 -7.97
N GLY A 50 -8.46 3.13 -8.43
CA GLY A 50 -7.61 2.30 -7.58
C GLY A 50 -6.98 3.10 -6.43
N ILE A 51 -6.40 4.27 -6.71
CA ILE A 51 -5.80 5.14 -5.69
C ILE A 51 -6.85 5.63 -4.69
N LEU A 52 -8.00 6.12 -5.17
CA LEU A 52 -9.06 6.63 -4.30
C LEU A 52 -9.61 5.54 -3.38
N ALA A 53 -9.86 4.34 -3.91
CA ALA A 53 -10.33 3.22 -3.12
C ALA A 53 -9.30 2.77 -2.08
N ALA A 54 -8.01 2.72 -2.44
CA ALA A 54 -6.94 2.40 -1.51
C ALA A 54 -6.81 3.44 -0.39
N ALA A 55 -6.84 4.73 -0.73
CA ALA A 55 -6.81 5.80 0.25
C ALA A 55 -8.00 5.71 1.22
N PHE A 56 -9.20 5.43 0.71
CA PHE A 56 -10.40 5.25 1.53
C PHE A 56 -10.30 4.03 2.46
N ALA A 57 -9.90 2.87 1.94
CA ALA A 57 -9.78 1.64 2.73
C ALA A 57 -8.71 1.77 3.84
N SER A 58 -7.53 2.29 3.51
CA SER A 58 -6.46 2.51 4.50
C SER A 58 -6.83 3.60 5.52
N SER A 59 -7.60 4.61 5.12
CA SER A 59 -8.14 5.62 6.04
C SER A 59 -9.11 5.00 7.03
N LEU A 60 -9.98 4.07 6.60
CA LEU A 60 -10.90 3.37 7.50
C LEU A 60 -10.15 2.51 8.52
N ALA A 61 -9.11 1.78 8.10
CA ALA A 61 -8.22 1.07 9.02
C ALA A 61 -7.47 2.02 9.97
N GLY A 62 -7.10 3.22 9.49
CA GLY A 62 -6.53 4.30 10.29
C GLY A 62 -7.49 4.85 11.34
N LEU A 63 -8.76 5.06 10.98
CA LEU A 63 -9.82 5.50 11.88
C LEU A 63 -10.09 4.46 12.96
N LEU A 64 -10.20 3.18 12.59
CA LEU A 64 -10.37 2.10 13.56
C LEU A 64 -9.22 2.07 14.57
N PHE A 65 -7.97 2.14 14.09
CA PHE A 65 -6.78 2.22 14.94
C PHE A 65 -6.85 3.43 15.88
N SER A 66 -7.22 4.61 15.37
CA SER A 66 -7.34 5.84 16.15
C SER A 66 -8.42 5.74 17.23
N ILE A 67 -9.58 5.17 16.93
CA ILE A 67 -10.67 5.00 17.89
C ILE A 67 -10.23 4.06 19.03
N LEU A 68 -9.57 2.95 18.71
CA LEU A 68 -9.08 1.99 19.71
C LEU A 68 -8.11 2.63 20.71
N ILE A 69 -7.20 3.47 20.24
CA ILE A 69 -6.20 4.11 21.12
C ILE A 69 -6.74 5.36 21.83
N THR A 70 -7.63 6.15 21.19
CA THR A 70 -8.10 7.43 21.76
C THR A 70 -9.36 7.30 22.59
N ARG A 71 -10.31 6.45 22.20
CA ARG A 71 -11.60 6.28 22.91
C ARG A 71 -11.57 5.11 23.87
N LEU A 72 -10.88 4.03 23.52
CA LEU A 72 -10.83 2.80 24.31
C LEU A 72 -9.55 2.68 25.15
N ASN A 73 -8.67 3.69 25.11
CA ASN A 73 -7.40 3.74 25.86
C ASN A 73 -6.53 2.49 25.68
N ALA A 74 -6.63 1.83 24.52
CA ALA A 74 -5.84 0.65 24.23
C ALA A 74 -4.37 1.03 23.97
N ASN A 75 -3.45 0.12 24.32
CA ASN A 75 -2.03 0.33 24.07
C ASN A 75 -1.76 0.35 22.54
N MET A 76 -1.28 1.49 22.05
CA MET A 76 -0.98 1.70 20.63
C MET A 76 -0.01 0.67 20.02
N ILE A 77 0.89 0.10 20.82
CA ILE A 77 1.84 -0.92 20.38
C ILE A 77 1.11 -2.22 20.06
N ILE A 78 0.29 -2.70 21.01
CA ILE A 78 -0.47 -3.94 20.88
C ILE A 78 -1.48 -3.84 19.74
N VAL A 79 -2.23 -2.74 19.67
CA VAL A 79 -3.19 -2.50 18.60
C VAL A 79 -2.48 -2.41 17.24
N GLY A 80 -1.30 -1.79 17.17
CA GLY A 80 -0.55 -1.64 15.94
C GLY A 80 -0.05 -2.98 15.38
N PHE A 81 0.56 -3.80 16.25
CA PHE A 81 0.96 -5.16 15.88
C PHE A 81 -0.25 -6.02 15.50
N GLY A 82 -1.33 -5.95 16.28
CA GLY A 82 -2.57 -6.66 15.99
C GLY A 82 -3.14 -6.30 14.63
N LEU A 83 -3.16 -5.00 14.28
CA LEU A 83 -3.63 -4.52 12.98
C LEU A 83 -2.74 -5.04 11.83
N ASN A 84 -1.42 -5.01 11.98
CA ASN A 84 -0.48 -5.52 10.96
C ASN A 84 -0.70 -7.02 10.71
N ILE A 85 -0.76 -7.83 11.77
CA ILE A 85 -0.96 -9.27 11.67
C ILE A 85 -2.34 -9.57 11.09
N PHE A 86 -3.38 -8.87 11.55
CA PHE A 86 -4.74 -9.04 11.05
C PHE A 86 -4.82 -8.77 9.55
N ILE A 87 -4.27 -7.64 9.09
CA ILE A 87 -4.30 -7.30 7.66
C ILE A 87 -3.44 -8.28 6.87
N ALA A 88 -2.24 -8.62 7.32
CA ALA A 88 -1.39 -9.59 6.62
C ALA A 88 -2.08 -10.97 6.49
N GLY A 89 -2.75 -11.43 7.54
CA GLY A 89 -3.55 -12.65 7.54
C GLY A 89 -4.75 -12.56 6.61
N LEU A 90 -5.50 -11.46 6.64
CA LEU A 90 -6.66 -11.23 5.78
C LEU A 90 -6.28 -11.20 4.31
N VAL A 91 -5.21 -10.48 3.97
CA VAL A 91 -4.68 -10.42 2.60
C VAL A 91 -4.16 -11.78 2.18
N GLY A 92 -3.35 -12.45 3.01
CA GLY A 92 -2.86 -13.79 2.71
C GLY A 92 -3.98 -14.83 2.49
N PHE A 93 -5.04 -14.76 3.30
CA PHE A 93 -6.23 -15.60 3.13
C PHE A 93 -6.95 -15.30 1.81
N TYR A 94 -7.18 -14.02 1.51
CA TYR A 94 -7.83 -13.60 0.27
C TYR A 94 -7.06 -14.10 -0.97
N LEU A 95 -5.74 -13.92 -0.99
CA LEU A 95 -4.89 -14.38 -2.09
C LEU A 95 -4.98 -15.91 -2.28
N LYS A 96 -4.88 -16.67 -1.20
CA LYS A 96 -4.94 -18.14 -1.26
C LYS A 96 -6.30 -18.62 -1.75
N TRP A 97 -7.38 -18.05 -1.22
CA TRP A 97 -8.74 -18.48 -1.54
C TRP A 97 -9.13 -18.16 -2.98
N PHE A 98 -8.87 -16.94 -3.44
CA PHE A 98 -9.33 -16.48 -4.76
C PHE A 98 -8.32 -16.70 -5.89
N HIS A 99 -7.03 -16.63 -5.59
CA HIS A 99 -5.98 -16.64 -6.62
C HIS A 99 -5.04 -17.85 -6.52
N GLY A 100 -5.24 -18.76 -5.55
CA GLY A 100 -4.41 -19.95 -5.36
C GLY A 100 -2.92 -19.65 -5.10
N SER A 101 -2.57 -18.38 -4.92
CA SER A 101 -1.21 -17.86 -4.82
C SER A 101 -0.95 -17.43 -3.37
N SER A 102 0.27 -17.65 -2.90
CA SER A 102 0.73 -17.14 -1.60
C SER A 102 1.82 -16.12 -1.84
N GLY A 103 1.44 -14.86 -2.05
CA GLY A 103 2.34 -13.71 -1.93
C GLY A 103 2.42 -12.79 -3.13
N THR A 104 2.53 -13.31 -4.36
CA THR A 104 2.64 -12.46 -5.56
C THR A 104 1.35 -12.53 -6.37
N LEU A 105 0.69 -11.39 -6.51
CA LEU A 105 -0.41 -11.19 -7.45
C LEU A 105 0.13 -10.48 -8.68
N LYS A 106 0.07 -11.16 -9.82
CA LYS A 106 0.19 -10.53 -11.13
C LYS A 106 -1.16 -10.65 -11.80
N LEU A 107 -1.94 -9.57 -11.77
CA LEU A 107 -3.19 -9.52 -12.53
C LEU A 107 -2.88 -8.98 -13.92
N GLU A 108 -3.27 -9.75 -14.94
CA GLU A 108 -2.98 -9.49 -16.35
C GLU A 108 -3.64 -8.19 -16.87
N TYR A 109 -4.70 -7.73 -16.20
CA TYR A 109 -5.45 -6.51 -16.52
C TYR A 109 -5.27 -5.39 -15.49
N THR A 110 -4.08 -5.22 -14.90
CA THR A 110 -3.84 -4.07 -14.01
C THR A 110 -3.45 -2.85 -14.82
N VAL A 111 -4.28 -1.80 -14.79
CA VAL A 111 -3.91 -0.50 -15.34
C VAL A 111 -2.88 0.16 -14.44
N LEU A 112 -1.62 0.10 -14.86
CA LEU A 112 -0.51 0.73 -14.17
C LEU A 112 -0.57 2.25 -14.29
N LEU A 113 0.15 2.92 -13.40
CA LEU A 113 0.34 4.37 -13.47
C LEU A 113 0.90 4.76 -14.84
N PRO A 114 0.36 5.80 -15.50
CA PRO A 114 0.89 6.27 -16.78
C PRO A 114 2.35 6.72 -16.60
N LYS A 115 3.24 6.20 -17.46
CA LYS A 115 4.67 6.55 -17.42
C LYS A 115 4.85 7.96 -18.00
N ILE A 116 5.01 8.95 -17.12
CA ILE A 116 5.32 10.33 -17.52
C ILE A 116 6.78 10.36 -17.99
N SER A 117 6.99 10.55 -19.30
CA SER A 117 8.32 10.69 -19.89
C SER A 117 8.72 12.16 -19.81
N ILE A 118 9.69 12.47 -18.96
CA ILE A 118 10.19 13.83 -18.77
C ILE A 118 11.24 14.10 -19.87
N PRO A 119 11.08 15.11 -20.75
CA PRO A 119 11.95 15.30 -21.91
C PRO A 119 13.43 15.59 -21.57
N PHE A 120 13.75 16.00 -20.34
CA PHE A 120 15.09 16.46 -19.93
C PHE A 120 15.83 15.53 -18.95
N ILE A 121 15.19 14.46 -18.49
CA ILE A 121 15.85 13.42 -17.68
C ILE A 121 16.04 12.22 -18.59
N ASN A 122 17.28 12.00 -19.03
CA ASN A 122 17.65 10.72 -19.63
C ASN A 122 17.40 9.66 -18.57
N ASP A 123 16.43 8.79 -18.82
CA ASP A 123 16.02 7.70 -17.96
C ASP A 123 17.18 6.68 -17.96
N PRO A 124 18.03 6.56 -16.91
CA PRO A 124 19.19 5.66 -16.91
C PRO A 124 18.79 4.17 -16.97
N HIS A 125 17.49 3.90 -16.97
CA HIS A 125 16.90 2.58 -17.13
C HIS A 125 16.73 2.15 -18.60
N LYS A 126 16.86 3.07 -19.58
CA LYS A 126 16.79 2.71 -21.02
C LYS A 126 18.01 1.91 -21.49
N ASP A 127 19.17 2.09 -20.85
CA ASP A 127 20.46 1.58 -21.35
C ASP A 127 20.62 0.06 -21.18
N HIS A 128 19.82 -0.58 -20.31
CA HIS A 128 19.92 -2.02 -20.05
C HIS A 128 19.00 -2.89 -20.93
N ILE A 129 18.04 -2.31 -21.66
CA ILE A 129 17.13 -3.07 -22.52
C ILE A 129 17.67 -3.16 -23.97
N GLU A 130 18.47 -2.20 -24.44
CA GLU A 130 19.05 -2.23 -25.81
C GLU A 130 20.30 -3.11 -25.94
N SER A 131 21.02 -3.41 -24.86
CA SER A 131 22.21 -4.28 -24.90
C SER A 131 21.88 -5.79 -24.97
N ASN A 132 20.61 -6.19 -24.87
CA ASN A 132 20.16 -7.59 -24.97
C ASN A 132 19.36 -7.85 -26.25
N LYS A 133 19.77 -7.22 -27.35
CA LYS A 133 19.20 -7.44 -28.69
C LYS A 133 20.27 -7.62 -29.79
N ILE A 134 21.44 -8.13 -29.41
CA ILE A 134 22.49 -8.61 -30.33
C ILE A 134 22.89 -10.01 -29.91
#